data_AF-A0A0S9PZ93-F1
#
_entry.id   AF-A0A0S9PZ93-F1
#
_cell.length_a   1.000
_cell.length_b   1.000
_cell.length_c   1.000
_cell.angle_alpha   90.00
_cell.angle_beta   90.00
_cell.angle_gamma   90.00
#
_symmetry.space_group_name_H-M   'P 1'
#
loop_
_entity.id
_entity.type
_entity.pdbx_description
1 polymer ?
#
loop_
_entity_poly.entity_id
_entity_poly.type
_entity_poly.pdbx_seq_one_letter_code
_entity_poly.pdbx_strand_id
1 'polypeptide(L)'
;MTTTAQPAHQHSAMHGGPGAEQGLRDPGASYAPDGFEPTAADDFVYAKVIAHSVSPEGVEIVTFEKRHHRWVLSEDNTHATPAKNSASSRARPIAKVIDDIRAHPAVPVVWASEQKGMQGGEAVSAEAQAVARRKWDLHREATIKLGFELRELGVHKSITNRLLEPHSMHTSVWTGTAFENYFAQRCHPDAQPEIRVVAERMRSALADSTPTPVARGEFHLPYIDAEDRDRARHAAARKVATDPVAEAVATHGIEQTLARVSAARVARTSYMTQDGVRALDVDLGLYARLADERLDSGQPPHWSPLEQIAIPCPENRQAVPLLAMGPDGKTLSYPTDHLPRVGKFTAWLSMRHIVEAQRNMTTYR
;
A
#
# COMPACT_ATOMS: atom_id res chain seq x y z
N MET A 1 -31.55 78.82 22.53
CA MET A 1 -32.57 78.27 23.46
C MET A 1 -33.14 77.04 22.75
N THR A 2 -32.93 75.78 23.09
CA THR A 2 -32.49 75.03 24.27
C THR A 2 -32.23 73.60 23.73
N THR A 3 -31.03 73.02 23.90
CA THR A 3 -30.73 71.85 24.77
C THR A 3 -31.61 70.62 24.49
N THR A 4 -31.12 69.48 23.97
CA THR A 4 -30.42 68.36 24.68
C THR A 4 -29.90 67.36 23.62
N ALA A 5 -28.59 67.05 23.51
CA ALA A 5 -27.73 66.17 24.33
C ALA A 5 -28.05 64.66 24.25
N GLN A 6 -27.17 63.91 23.54
CA GLN A 6 -26.95 62.47 23.67
C GLN A 6 -26.44 62.11 25.08
N PRO A 7 -26.52 60.81 25.45
CA PRO A 7 -25.42 60.22 26.18
C PRO A 7 -24.90 58.92 25.56
N ALA A 8 -23.58 58.75 25.70
CA ALA A 8 -22.81 57.53 25.51
C ALA A 8 -22.65 56.78 26.85
N HIS A 9 -22.26 55.49 26.76
CA HIS A 9 -21.39 54.68 27.65
C HIS A 9 -21.83 53.20 27.56
N GLN A 10 -21.07 52.31 26.93
CA GLN A 10 -19.88 51.57 27.40
C GLN A 10 -20.19 50.34 28.29
N HIS A 11 -19.70 49.19 27.79
CA HIS A 11 -19.18 47.98 28.45
C HIS A 11 -19.95 47.33 29.62
N SER A 12 -20.31 46.06 29.43
CA SER A 12 -19.96 45.00 30.39
C SER A 12 -19.93 43.61 29.73
N ALA A 13 -19.11 42.74 30.31
CA ALA A 13 -18.68 41.45 29.82
C ALA A 13 -19.34 40.27 30.57
N MET A 14 -19.26 39.08 29.95
CA MET A 14 -19.10 37.73 30.55
C MET A 14 -20.21 37.14 31.46
N HIS A 15 -20.66 35.93 31.08
CA HIS A 15 -21.07 34.73 31.87
C HIS A 15 -22.06 33.92 30.99
N GLY A 16 -22.01 32.59 30.75
CA GLY A 16 -21.23 31.47 31.29
C GLY A 16 -22.13 30.24 31.52
N GLY A 17 -22.13 29.25 30.61
CA GLY A 17 -22.51 27.82 30.80
C GLY A 17 -24.00 27.40 30.79
N PRO A 18 -24.35 26.09 30.68
CA PRO A 18 -23.54 24.85 30.53
C PRO A 18 -23.76 24.18 29.13
N GLY A 19 -22.84 23.41 28.55
CA GLY A 19 -22.32 22.12 29.01
C GLY A 19 -22.98 20.98 28.24
N ALA A 20 -22.51 20.69 27.02
CA ALA A 20 -22.82 19.44 26.31
C ALA A 20 -21.49 18.79 25.93
N GLU A 21 -20.97 17.99 26.86
CA GLU A 21 -19.94 16.99 26.60
C GLU A 21 -20.46 16.05 25.50
N GLN A 22 -20.02 16.23 24.26
CA GLN A 22 -20.03 15.12 23.31
C GLN A 22 -18.82 14.27 23.64
N GLY A 23 -19.05 13.24 24.45
CA GLY A 23 -18.05 12.30 24.89
C GLY A 23 -17.22 11.76 23.73
N LEU A 24 -15.91 11.80 23.90
CA LEU A 24 -14.98 10.96 23.16
C LEU A 24 -15.52 9.52 23.23
N ARG A 25 -15.83 8.94 22.07
CA ARG A 25 -16.11 7.51 21.99
C ARG A 25 -14.82 6.76 22.29
N ASP A 26 -14.94 5.83 23.21
CA ASP A 26 -13.94 4.89 23.69
C ASP A 26 -13.16 4.24 22.51
N PRO A 27 -11.82 4.38 22.44
CA PRO A 27 -10.99 3.77 21.41
C PRO A 27 -10.86 2.24 21.53
N GLY A 28 -11.48 1.62 22.55
CA GLY A 28 -11.47 0.16 22.78
C GLY A 28 -12.72 -0.61 22.33
N ALA A 29 -13.73 0.04 21.73
CA ALA A 29 -14.91 -0.67 21.24
C ALA A 29 -14.60 -1.43 19.95
N SER A 30 -14.64 -2.77 20.00
CA SER A 30 -14.62 -3.62 18.79
C SER A 30 -15.75 -3.17 17.85
N TYR A 31 -15.40 -2.55 16.73
CA TYR A 31 -16.37 -2.15 15.72
C TYR A 31 -16.87 -3.41 15.02
N ALA A 32 -17.99 -3.96 15.49
CA ALA A 32 -18.88 -4.76 14.66
C ALA A 32 -19.77 -3.75 13.91
N PRO A 33 -19.67 -3.64 12.57
CA PRO A 33 -20.60 -2.79 11.83
C PRO A 33 -22.00 -3.41 11.95
N ASP A 34 -22.99 -2.58 12.27
CA ASP A 34 -24.40 -2.99 12.24
C ASP A 34 -24.72 -3.74 10.94
N GLY A 35 -25.06 -5.02 11.07
CA GLY A 35 -25.65 -5.83 9.99
C GLY A 35 -24.70 -6.43 8.95
N PHE A 36 -23.37 -6.43 9.15
CA PHE A 36 -22.45 -7.13 8.25
C PHE A 36 -21.82 -8.34 8.94
N GLU A 37 -22.36 -9.55 8.69
CA GLU A 37 -21.64 -10.80 8.96
C GLU A 37 -20.81 -11.18 7.72
N PRO A 38 -19.46 -11.17 7.80
CA PRO A 38 -18.60 -11.64 6.72
C PRO A 38 -18.96 -13.08 6.37
N THR A 39 -19.15 -13.37 5.08
CA THR A 39 -19.40 -14.75 4.63
C THR A 39 -18.06 -15.47 4.40
N ALA A 40 -18.03 -16.80 4.38
CA ALA A 40 -16.83 -17.62 4.13
C ALA A 40 -16.06 -17.31 2.81
N ALA A 41 -16.59 -16.41 1.96
CA ALA A 41 -15.91 -15.84 0.81
C ALA A 41 -14.83 -14.80 1.16
N ASP A 42 -14.85 -14.25 2.38
CA ASP A 42 -13.98 -13.17 2.85
C ASP A 42 -12.65 -13.67 3.46
N ASP A 43 -12.41 -14.99 3.50
CA ASP A 43 -11.24 -15.57 4.17
C ASP A 43 -9.92 -15.31 3.43
N PHE A 44 -9.96 -15.01 2.13
CA PHE A 44 -8.76 -14.85 1.30
C PHE A 44 -8.35 -13.39 1.06
N VAL A 45 -9.17 -12.44 1.47
CA VAL A 45 -8.79 -11.03 1.54
C VAL A 45 -7.88 -10.87 2.77
N TYR A 46 -6.83 -10.08 2.73
CA TYR A 46 -6.11 -9.74 3.96
C TYR A 46 -5.32 -8.46 3.79
N ALA A 47 -4.91 -7.90 4.93
CA ALA A 47 -3.87 -6.90 4.99
C ALA A 47 -2.98 -7.21 6.19
N LYS A 48 -1.66 -7.12 6.00
CA LYS A 48 -0.66 -7.29 7.05
C LYS A 48 0.32 -6.14 7.00
N VAL A 49 0.66 -5.58 8.16
CA VAL A 49 1.77 -4.63 8.27
C VAL A 49 3.08 -5.42 8.25
N ILE A 50 3.88 -5.24 7.21
CA ILE A 50 5.16 -5.96 7.03
C ILE A 50 6.38 -5.12 7.44
N ALA A 51 6.20 -3.82 7.65
CA ALA A 51 7.12 -2.93 8.33
C ALA A 51 6.37 -1.69 8.81
N HIS A 52 6.70 -1.22 10.01
CA HIS A 52 6.16 0.01 10.59
C HIS A 52 7.31 0.74 11.30
N SER A 53 7.61 1.95 10.85
CA SER A 53 8.76 2.70 11.34
C SER A 53 8.40 4.14 11.67
N VAL A 54 9.14 4.73 12.60
CA VAL A 54 9.04 6.15 12.96
C VAL A 54 10.41 6.82 12.88
N SER A 55 10.46 8.00 12.26
CA SER A 55 11.68 8.80 12.11
C SER A 55 12.05 9.51 13.43
N PRO A 56 13.28 10.05 13.58
CA PRO A 56 13.65 10.85 14.75
C PRO A 56 12.77 12.08 14.99
N GLU A 57 12.10 12.56 13.94
CA GLU A 57 11.17 13.70 13.93
C GLU A 57 9.72 13.27 14.19
N GLY A 58 9.49 12.00 14.52
CA GLY A 58 8.17 11.45 14.84
C GLY A 58 7.28 11.16 13.62
N VAL A 59 7.84 11.08 12.41
CA VAL A 59 7.03 10.75 11.21
C VAL A 59 7.00 9.26 10.98
N GLU A 60 5.81 8.71 10.98
CA GLU A 60 5.59 7.29 10.68
C GLU A 60 5.60 7.01 9.18
N ILE A 61 6.10 5.82 8.85
CA ILE A 61 5.99 5.21 7.53
C ILE A 61 5.60 3.74 7.73
N VAL A 62 4.63 3.27 6.97
CA VAL A 62 4.12 1.91 7.07
C VAL A 62 4.13 1.25 5.70
N THR A 63 4.47 -0.04 5.68
CA THR A 63 4.32 -0.91 4.52
C THR A 63 3.32 -2.01 4.81
N PHE A 64 2.30 -2.10 3.96
CA PHE A 64 1.31 -3.17 3.96
C PHE A 64 1.62 -4.18 2.85
N GLU A 65 1.43 -5.46 3.12
CA GLU A 65 1.07 -6.44 2.09
C GLU A 65 -0.43 -6.68 2.18
N LYS A 66 -1.14 -6.55 1.06
CA LYS A 66 -2.58 -6.75 1.02
C LYS A 66 -2.99 -7.64 -0.14
N ARG A 67 -3.98 -8.51 0.11
CA ARG A 67 -4.63 -9.36 -0.88
C ARG A 67 -6.11 -9.03 -0.97
N HIS A 68 -6.61 -8.86 -2.18
CA HIS A 68 -7.99 -8.47 -2.45
C HIS A 68 -8.43 -8.92 -3.85
N HIS A 69 -9.69 -8.71 -4.19
CA HIS A 69 -10.24 -9.03 -5.51
C HIS A 69 -9.48 -8.29 -6.63
N ARG A 70 -9.17 -8.98 -7.74
CA ARG A 70 -8.37 -8.40 -8.83
C ARG A 70 -9.03 -7.21 -9.53
N TRP A 71 -10.36 -7.17 -9.57
CA TRP A 71 -11.11 -6.05 -10.17
C TRP A 71 -11.05 -4.77 -9.33
N VAL A 72 -10.72 -4.84 -8.04
CA VAL A 72 -10.52 -3.66 -7.18
C VAL A 72 -9.26 -2.87 -7.57
N LEU A 73 -8.31 -3.48 -8.30
CA LEU A 73 -7.03 -2.86 -8.62
C LEU A 73 -7.17 -1.49 -9.33
N SER A 74 -8.17 -1.31 -10.20
CA SER A 74 -8.38 -0.03 -10.88
C SER A 74 -8.74 1.09 -9.90
N GLU A 75 -9.63 0.80 -8.95
CA GLU A 75 -10.06 1.75 -7.92
C GLU A 75 -8.95 2.01 -6.90
N ASP A 76 -8.19 0.98 -6.53
CA ASP A 76 -7.00 1.11 -5.70
C ASP A 76 -5.94 2.00 -6.36
N ASN A 77 -5.81 1.94 -7.68
CA ASN A 77 -4.83 2.73 -8.43
C ASN A 77 -5.16 4.23 -8.52
N THR A 78 -6.38 4.66 -8.18
CA THR A 78 -6.71 6.10 -8.11
C THR A 78 -6.06 6.81 -6.94
N HIS A 79 -5.65 6.07 -5.90
CA HIS A 79 -4.98 6.62 -4.72
C HIS A 79 -3.48 6.82 -4.98
N ALA A 80 -3.08 8.02 -5.38
CA ALA A 80 -1.71 8.28 -5.86
C ALA A 80 -0.64 8.31 -4.75
N THR A 81 -1.03 8.60 -3.51
CA THR A 81 -0.12 8.86 -2.38
C THR A 81 0.81 7.71 -2.03
N PRO A 82 0.37 6.46 -1.82
CA PRO A 82 1.28 5.37 -1.49
C PRO A 82 2.13 4.93 -2.69
N ALA A 83 3.36 4.49 -2.42
CA ALA A 83 4.14 3.70 -3.36
C ALA A 83 3.52 2.30 -3.47
N LYS A 84 3.58 1.69 -4.65
CA LYS A 84 2.89 0.41 -4.90
C LYS A 84 3.79 -0.55 -5.67
N ASN A 85 3.92 -1.77 -5.17
CA ASN A 85 4.40 -2.93 -5.91
C ASN A 85 3.26 -3.93 -6.06
N SER A 86 2.96 -4.39 -7.27
CA SER A 86 1.73 -5.13 -7.57
C SER A 86 2.05 -6.41 -8.32
N ALA A 87 1.40 -7.52 -7.94
CA ALA A 87 1.59 -8.80 -8.60
C ALA A 87 1.20 -8.75 -10.08
N SER A 88 2.10 -9.14 -10.97
CA SER A 88 1.87 -9.07 -12.41
C SER A 88 1.21 -10.35 -12.93
N SER A 89 0.01 -10.23 -13.51
CA SER A 89 -0.63 -11.34 -14.22
C SER A 89 0.20 -11.81 -15.42
N ARG A 90 1.04 -10.95 -16.00
CA ARG A 90 1.97 -11.34 -17.08
C ARG A 90 3.13 -12.21 -16.60
N ALA A 91 3.48 -12.13 -15.32
CA ALA A 91 4.59 -12.88 -14.75
C ALA A 91 4.16 -14.30 -14.33
N ARG A 92 2.93 -14.46 -13.81
CA ARG A 92 2.45 -15.72 -13.23
C ARG A 92 2.16 -16.81 -14.28
N PRO A 93 2.64 -18.06 -14.10
CA PRO A 93 2.27 -19.18 -14.95
C PRO A 93 0.75 -19.44 -14.92
N ILE A 94 0.15 -19.73 -16.09
CA ILE A 94 -1.31 -19.94 -16.22
C ILE A 94 -1.82 -21.01 -15.24
N ALA A 95 -1.11 -22.14 -15.12
CA ALA A 95 -1.49 -23.22 -14.20
C ALA A 95 -1.57 -22.74 -12.74
N LYS A 96 -0.60 -21.93 -12.29
CA LYS A 96 -0.58 -21.38 -10.93
C LYS A 96 -1.70 -20.38 -10.68
N VAL A 97 -2.12 -19.64 -11.71
CA VAL A 97 -3.28 -18.75 -11.61
C VAL A 97 -4.56 -19.59 -11.47
N ILE A 98 -4.72 -20.64 -12.26
CA ILE A 98 -5.89 -21.52 -12.19
C ILE A 98 -5.97 -22.25 -10.83
N ASP A 99 -4.86 -22.79 -10.34
CA ASP A 99 -4.79 -23.46 -9.04
C ASP A 99 -5.23 -22.50 -7.91
N ASP A 100 -4.75 -21.25 -7.97
CA ASP A 100 -5.09 -20.21 -7.01
C ASP A 100 -6.56 -19.76 -7.11
N ILE A 101 -7.14 -19.70 -8.31
CA ILE A 101 -8.58 -19.42 -8.50
C ILE A 101 -9.44 -20.55 -7.91
N ARG A 102 -9.03 -21.80 -8.08
CA ARG A 102 -9.77 -22.95 -7.53
C ARG A 102 -9.72 -22.99 -6.01
N ALA A 103 -8.56 -22.68 -5.43
CA ALA A 103 -8.37 -22.67 -3.98
C ALA A 103 -8.97 -21.42 -3.32
N HIS A 104 -8.81 -20.26 -3.97
CA HIS A 104 -9.10 -18.94 -3.41
C HIS A 104 -9.83 -18.05 -4.44
N PRO A 105 -11.05 -18.41 -4.87
CA PRO A 105 -11.76 -17.68 -5.91
C PRO A 105 -12.15 -16.28 -5.43
N ALA A 106 -11.96 -15.29 -6.31
CA ALA A 106 -12.53 -13.97 -6.12
C ALA A 106 -14.04 -14.04 -6.41
N VAL A 107 -14.87 -13.64 -5.44
CA VAL A 107 -16.34 -13.65 -5.53
C VAL A 107 -16.92 -12.38 -4.90
N PRO A 108 -18.11 -11.90 -5.33
CA PRO A 108 -18.74 -10.75 -4.69
C PRO A 108 -18.94 -10.95 -3.19
N VAL A 109 -18.58 -9.94 -2.40
CA VAL A 109 -18.75 -9.90 -0.94
C VAL A 109 -20.24 -9.79 -0.60
N VAL A 110 -20.96 -8.94 -1.34
CA VAL A 110 -22.40 -8.74 -1.18
C VAL A 110 -23.12 -8.94 -2.52
N TRP A 111 -24.22 -9.69 -2.49
CA TRP A 111 -25.13 -9.86 -3.63
C TRP A 111 -26.28 -8.87 -3.51
N ALA A 112 -25.97 -7.60 -3.78
CA ALA A 112 -26.93 -6.50 -3.67
C ALA A 112 -27.92 -6.48 -4.85
N SER A 113 -29.10 -5.93 -4.59
CA SER A 113 -30.09 -5.61 -5.61
C SER A 113 -29.68 -4.37 -6.43
N GLU A 114 -30.21 -4.27 -7.65
CA GLU A 114 -29.97 -3.13 -8.55
C GLU A 114 -30.74 -1.88 -8.08
N GLN A 115 -30.10 -0.71 -8.13
CA GLN A 115 -30.73 0.58 -7.89
C GLN A 115 -30.04 1.70 -8.67
N LYS A 116 -30.67 2.88 -8.76
CA LYS A 116 -30.08 4.04 -9.45
C LYS A 116 -28.81 4.52 -8.73
N GLY A 117 -27.74 4.75 -9.49
CA GLY A 117 -26.48 5.29 -8.99
C GLY A 117 -25.35 4.27 -9.09
N MET A 118 -24.28 4.47 -8.32
CA MET A 118 -23.11 3.58 -8.30
C MET A 118 -23.18 2.49 -7.22
N GLN A 119 -24.12 2.62 -6.27
CA GLN A 119 -24.20 1.77 -5.08
C GLN A 119 -25.25 0.68 -5.25
N GLY A 120 -24.97 -0.51 -4.71
CA GLY A 120 -25.97 -1.58 -4.61
C GLY A 120 -27.03 -1.28 -3.55
N GLY A 121 -28.25 -1.78 -3.77
CA GLY A 121 -29.34 -1.73 -2.79
C GLY A 121 -29.19 -2.78 -1.69
N GLU A 122 -30.29 -3.15 -1.05
CA GLU A 122 -30.30 -4.25 -0.08
C GLU A 122 -29.92 -5.57 -0.74
N ALA A 123 -29.42 -6.51 0.06
CA ALA A 123 -29.12 -7.86 -0.41
C ALA A 123 -30.37 -8.52 -1.04
N VAL A 124 -30.20 -9.20 -2.17
CA VAL A 124 -31.29 -9.98 -2.78
C VAL A 124 -31.69 -11.16 -1.89
N SER A 125 -32.87 -11.75 -2.11
CA SER A 125 -33.35 -12.90 -1.34
C SER A 125 -32.35 -14.06 -1.33
N ALA A 126 -32.38 -14.89 -0.29
CA ALA A 126 -31.46 -16.02 -0.16
C ALA A 126 -31.49 -16.95 -1.39
N GLU A 127 -32.68 -17.17 -1.97
CA GLU A 127 -32.88 -17.96 -3.19
C GLU A 127 -32.18 -17.31 -4.40
N ALA A 128 -32.34 -16.00 -4.55
CA ALA A 128 -31.70 -15.23 -5.60
C ALA A 128 -30.18 -15.23 -5.45
N GLN A 129 -29.65 -15.08 -4.23
CA GLN A 129 -28.22 -15.19 -3.95
C GLN A 129 -27.68 -16.57 -4.33
N ALA A 130 -28.41 -17.64 -3.98
CA ALA A 130 -28.00 -19.01 -4.33
C ALA A 130 -27.94 -19.22 -5.85
N VAL A 131 -28.90 -18.67 -6.60
CA VAL A 131 -28.90 -18.69 -8.08
C VAL A 131 -27.72 -17.87 -8.63
N ALA A 132 -27.50 -16.66 -8.12
CA ALA A 132 -26.44 -15.77 -8.58
C ALA A 132 -25.04 -16.36 -8.36
N ARG A 133 -24.79 -16.94 -7.18
CA ARG A 133 -23.55 -17.68 -6.87
C ARG A 133 -23.32 -18.84 -7.85
N ARG A 134 -24.36 -19.64 -8.15
CA ARG A 134 -24.25 -20.72 -9.16
C ARG A 134 -23.88 -20.18 -10.55
N LYS A 135 -24.44 -19.04 -10.96
CA LYS A 135 -24.09 -18.42 -12.25
C LYS A 135 -22.65 -17.92 -12.27
N TRP A 136 -22.17 -17.36 -11.16
CA TRP A 136 -20.79 -16.94 -10.99
C TRP A 136 -19.82 -18.12 -11.06
N ASP A 137 -20.13 -19.22 -10.37
CA ASP A 137 -19.33 -20.44 -10.43
C ASP A 137 -19.30 -21.03 -11.85
N LEU A 138 -20.44 -21.05 -12.56
CA LEU A 138 -20.48 -21.50 -13.95
C LEU A 138 -19.58 -20.64 -14.86
N HIS A 139 -19.57 -19.32 -14.67
CA HIS A 139 -18.66 -18.45 -15.40
C HIS A 139 -17.20 -18.76 -15.05
N ARG A 140 -16.87 -18.95 -13.77
CA ARG A 140 -15.52 -19.34 -13.32
C ARG A 140 -15.03 -20.60 -13.98
N GLU A 141 -15.82 -21.68 -13.95
CA GLU A 141 -15.43 -22.95 -14.55
C GLU A 141 -15.27 -22.85 -16.07
N ALA A 142 -16.15 -22.09 -16.75
CA ALA A 142 -16.03 -21.82 -18.18
C ALA A 142 -14.73 -21.05 -18.51
N THR A 143 -14.41 -20.02 -17.74
CA THR A 143 -13.16 -19.25 -17.90
C THR A 143 -11.92 -20.12 -17.64
N ILE A 144 -11.94 -20.98 -16.63
CA ILE A 144 -10.85 -21.93 -16.35
C ILE A 144 -10.64 -22.87 -17.54
N LYS A 145 -11.73 -23.45 -18.07
CA LYS A 145 -11.70 -24.33 -19.26
C LYS A 145 -11.07 -23.62 -20.46
N LEU A 146 -11.53 -22.42 -20.79
CA LEU A 146 -10.97 -21.62 -21.89
C LEU A 146 -9.50 -21.25 -21.65
N GLY A 147 -9.12 -20.97 -20.40
CA GLY A 147 -7.73 -20.72 -20.02
C GLY A 147 -6.81 -21.92 -20.28
N PHE A 148 -7.29 -23.14 -20.04
CA PHE A 148 -6.56 -24.37 -20.40
C PHE A 148 -6.46 -24.56 -21.91
N GLU A 149 -7.55 -24.38 -22.65
CA GLU A 149 -7.57 -24.52 -24.11
C GLU A 149 -6.58 -23.52 -24.77
N LEU A 150 -6.56 -22.26 -24.33
CA LEU A 150 -5.60 -21.28 -24.83
C LEU A 150 -4.14 -21.63 -24.48
N ARG A 151 -3.91 -22.21 -23.30
CA ARG A 151 -2.59 -22.72 -22.93
C ARG A 151 -2.15 -23.85 -23.85
N GLU A 152 -3.04 -24.78 -24.19
CA GLU A 152 -2.76 -25.90 -25.11
C GLU A 152 -2.48 -25.41 -26.53
N LEU A 153 -3.13 -24.34 -26.96
CA LEU A 153 -2.82 -23.65 -28.22
C LEU A 153 -1.50 -22.85 -28.19
N GLY A 154 -0.82 -22.79 -27.04
CA GLY A 154 0.45 -22.05 -26.90
C GLY A 154 0.29 -20.53 -26.74
N VAL A 155 -0.92 -20.03 -26.42
CA VAL A 155 -1.14 -18.60 -26.20
C VAL A 155 -0.43 -18.16 -24.92
N HIS A 156 0.36 -17.08 -25.05
CA HIS A 156 1.20 -16.60 -23.97
C HIS A 156 0.40 -16.13 -22.76
N LYS A 157 0.93 -16.38 -21.55
CA LYS A 157 0.32 -16.04 -20.25
C LYS A 157 -0.15 -14.59 -20.10
N SER A 158 0.51 -13.63 -20.77
CA SER A 158 0.10 -12.21 -20.73
C SER A 158 -1.27 -11.95 -21.35
N ILE A 159 -1.74 -12.83 -22.23
CA ILE A 159 -3.05 -12.79 -22.88
C ILE A 159 -4.00 -13.74 -22.14
N THR A 160 -3.61 -15.01 -21.99
CA THR A 160 -4.47 -16.04 -21.39
C THR A 160 -4.92 -15.68 -19.98
N ASN A 161 -4.03 -15.10 -19.15
CA ASN A 161 -4.39 -14.71 -17.79
C ASN A 161 -5.41 -13.57 -17.73
N ARG A 162 -5.67 -12.83 -18.82
CA ARG A 162 -6.69 -11.76 -18.85
C ARG A 162 -8.10 -12.31 -18.71
N LEU A 163 -8.36 -13.47 -19.32
CA LEU A 163 -9.64 -14.15 -19.15
C LEU A 163 -9.88 -14.56 -17.71
N LEU A 164 -8.81 -14.93 -16.99
CA LEU A 164 -8.86 -15.42 -15.60
C LEU A 164 -8.99 -14.30 -14.56
N GLU A 165 -8.77 -13.04 -14.92
CA GLU A 165 -8.79 -11.90 -13.97
C GLU A 165 -10.13 -11.73 -13.21
N PRO A 166 -11.33 -11.96 -13.79
CA PRO A 166 -12.61 -11.85 -13.08
C PRO A 166 -12.81 -12.83 -11.92
N HIS A 167 -11.94 -13.82 -11.75
CA HIS A 167 -12.00 -14.76 -10.62
C HIS A 167 -10.70 -14.84 -9.82
N SER A 168 -9.73 -14.00 -10.17
CA SER A 168 -8.43 -13.97 -9.52
C SER A 168 -8.43 -13.06 -8.29
N MET A 169 -7.75 -13.50 -7.24
CA MET A 169 -7.26 -12.59 -6.21
C MET A 169 -6.00 -11.86 -6.69
N HIS A 170 -5.71 -10.74 -6.06
CA HIS A 170 -4.58 -9.88 -6.36
C HIS A 170 -3.85 -9.53 -5.09
N THR A 171 -2.52 -9.49 -5.15
CA THR A 171 -1.69 -9.10 -4.01
C THR A 171 -0.79 -7.93 -4.39
N SER A 172 -0.68 -6.98 -3.48
CA SER A 172 0.16 -5.79 -3.64
C SER A 172 0.82 -5.39 -2.33
N VAL A 173 1.97 -4.73 -2.43
CA VAL A 173 2.72 -4.12 -1.34
C VAL A 173 2.63 -2.61 -1.47
N TRP A 174 2.21 -1.94 -0.39
CA TRP A 174 1.96 -0.51 -0.35
C TRP A 174 2.74 0.12 0.78
N THR A 175 3.69 1.00 0.47
CA THR A 175 4.40 1.83 1.44
C THR A 175 3.89 3.27 1.39
N GLY A 176 3.72 3.91 2.54
CA GLY A 176 3.32 5.32 2.60
C GLY A 176 3.44 5.94 3.98
N THR A 177 3.40 7.27 4.01
CA THR A 177 3.37 8.11 5.23
C THR A 177 1.98 8.72 5.48
N ALA A 178 1.01 8.42 4.62
CA ALA A 178 -0.33 8.98 4.68
C ALA A 178 -1.36 8.02 4.08
N PHE A 179 -2.27 7.52 4.92
CA PHE A 179 -3.35 6.60 4.54
C PHE A 179 -4.74 7.10 4.98
N GLU A 180 -4.82 8.23 5.67
CA GLU A 180 -6.03 8.76 6.29
C GLU A 180 -7.11 9.02 5.25
N ASN A 181 -6.74 9.64 4.13
CA ASN A 181 -7.67 9.86 3.02
C ASN A 181 -8.14 8.54 2.37
N TYR A 182 -7.28 7.52 2.28
CA TYR A 182 -7.68 6.20 1.78
C TYR A 182 -8.71 5.58 2.73
N PHE A 183 -8.46 5.59 4.04
CA PHE A 183 -9.39 5.06 5.02
C PHE A 183 -10.70 5.84 5.08
N ALA A 184 -10.67 7.16 4.99
CA ALA A 184 -11.87 8.00 4.97
C ALA A 184 -12.79 7.65 3.79
N GLN A 185 -12.22 7.39 2.60
CA GLN A 185 -13.00 7.07 1.41
C GLN A 185 -13.41 5.60 1.32
N ARG A 186 -12.55 4.69 1.80
CA ARG A 186 -12.72 3.24 1.58
C ARG A 186 -13.28 2.50 2.77
N CYS A 187 -13.09 2.97 4.00
CA CYS A 187 -13.79 2.46 5.19
C CYS A 187 -15.14 3.18 5.38
N HIS A 188 -15.90 3.30 4.29
CA HIS A 188 -17.19 4.00 4.24
C HIS A 188 -18.28 3.05 3.73
N PRO A 189 -19.54 3.13 4.23
CA PRO A 189 -20.63 2.27 3.75
C PRO A 189 -20.90 2.35 2.24
N ASP A 190 -20.73 3.53 1.65
CA ASP A 190 -20.88 3.75 0.20
C ASP A 190 -19.63 3.35 -0.62
N ALA A 191 -18.60 2.79 -0.01
CA ALA A 191 -17.51 2.19 -0.77
C ALA A 191 -17.96 0.84 -1.33
N GLN A 192 -17.46 0.46 -2.50
CA GLN A 192 -17.69 -0.89 -3.02
C GLN A 192 -17.28 -1.93 -1.94
N PRO A 193 -18.13 -2.93 -1.64
CA PRO A 193 -17.87 -3.86 -0.55
C PRO A 193 -16.48 -4.51 -0.61
N GLU A 194 -16.00 -4.89 -1.80
CA GLU A 194 -14.71 -5.55 -1.98
C GLU A 194 -13.50 -4.68 -1.60
N ILE A 195 -13.52 -3.37 -1.88
CA ILE A 195 -12.43 -2.46 -1.48
C ILE A 195 -12.56 -2.06 -0.01
N ARG A 196 -13.79 -1.96 0.50
CA ARG A 196 -14.05 -1.64 1.90
C ARG A 196 -13.45 -2.68 2.85
N VAL A 197 -13.69 -3.96 2.58
CA VAL A 197 -13.18 -5.06 3.42
C VAL A 197 -11.65 -5.01 3.54
N VAL A 198 -10.91 -4.82 2.44
CA VAL A 198 -9.44 -4.75 2.52
C VAL A 198 -8.96 -3.45 3.19
N ALA A 199 -9.65 -2.33 2.99
CA ALA A 199 -9.30 -1.07 3.64
C ALA A 199 -9.51 -1.11 5.16
N GLU A 200 -10.59 -1.72 5.62
CA GLU A 200 -10.87 -1.93 7.04
C GLU A 200 -9.85 -2.87 7.67
N ARG A 201 -9.44 -3.95 6.98
CA ARG A 201 -8.35 -4.84 7.43
C ARG A 201 -7.02 -4.11 7.50
N MET A 202 -6.71 -3.23 6.54
CA MET A 202 -5.51 -2.39 6.60
C MET A 202 -5.54 -1.46 7.82
N ARG A 203 -6.68 -0.81 8.09
CA ARG A 203 -6.85 0.08 9.23
C ARG A 203 -6.69 -0.66 10.55
N SER A 204 -7.28 -1.86 10.68
CA SER A 204 -7.10 -2.72 11.87
C SER A 204 -5.64 -3.13 12.04
N ALA A 205 -5.00 -3.65 10.98
CA ALA A 205 -3.61 -4.09 11.04
C ALA A 205 -2.64 -2.95 11.41
N LEU A 206 -2.95 -1.71 11.02
CA LEU A 206 -2.19 -0.53 11.43
C LEU A 206 -2.40 -0.21 12.92
N ALA A 207 -3.65 -0.23 13.39
CA ALA A 207 -3.98 0.02 14.80
C ALA A 207 -3.33 -1.01 15.74
N ASP A 208 -3.19 -2.25 15.28
CA ASP A 208 -2.54 -3.34 16.01
C ASP A 208 -1.00 -3.31 15.93
N SER A 209 -0.44 -2.40 15.11
CA SER A 209 1.00 -2.31 14.89
C SER A 209 1.63 -1.18 15.71
N THR A 210 2.84 -1.41 16.22
CA THR A 210 3.64 -0.37 16.90
C THR A 210 4.84 0.02 16.02
N PRO A 211 5.06 1.31 15.75
CA PRO A 211 6.20 1.73 14.94
C PRO A 211 7.53 1.48 15.65
N THR A 212 8.52 1.02 14.90
CA THR A 212 9.90 0.87 15.38
C THR A 212 10.73 2.11 15.03
N PRO A 213 11.48 2.71 15.98
CA PRO A 213 12.36 3.83 15.68
C PRO A 213 13.42 3.45 14.63
N VAL A 214 13.67 4.34 13.67
CA VAL A 214 14.72 4.21 12.65
C VAL A 214 15.60 5.45 12.70
N ALA A 215 16.89 5.27 12.95
CA ALA A 215 17.83 6.39 13.04
C ALA A 215 18.19 6.97 11.67
N ARG A 216 18.78 8.18 11.66
CA ARG A 216 19.34 8.74 10.42
C ARG A 216 20.43 7.83 9.87
N GLY A 217 20.33 7.47 8.60
CA GLY A 217 21.24 6.53 7.94
C GLY A 217 20.81 5.06 7.99
N GLU A 218 19.76 4.73 8.75
CA GLU A 218 19.10 3.42 8.74
C GLU A 218 17.88 3.43 7.82
N PHE A 219 17.30 2.25 7.59
CA PHE A 219 16.23 2.06 6.62
C PHE A 219 14.94 1.50 7.23
N HIS A 220 13.81 1.94 6.69
CA HIS A 220 12.56 1.20 6.70
C HIS A 220 12.67 0.01 5.74
N LEU A 221 12.58 -1.22 6.28
CA LEU A 221 12.95 -2.45 5.58
C LEU A 221 11.82 -3.49 5.57
N PRO A 222 10.86 -3.42 4.64
CA PRO A 222 9.85 -4.45 4.45
C PRO A 222 10.46 -5.85 4.25
N TYR A 223 9.85 -6.88 4.86
CA TYR A 223 10.29 -8.29 4.79
C TYR A 223 11.68 -8.61 5.37
N ILE A 224 12.30 -7.71 6.12
CA ILE A 224 13.53 -8.00 6.87
C ILE A 224 13.17 -8.28 8.33
N ASP A 225 13.65 -9.41 8.85
CA ASP A 225 13.47 -9.80 10.25
C ASP A 225 14.78 -9.80 11.05
N ALA A 226 14.72 -10.21 12.31
CA ALA A 226 15.87 -10.30 13.18
C ALA A 226 16.91 -11.33 12.67
N GLU A 227 16.45 -12.43 12.09
CA GLU A 227 17.32 -13.50 11.59
C GLU A 227 18.15 -13.02 10.39
N ASP A 228 17.56 -12.25 9.48
CA ASP A 228 18.31 -11.62 8.38
C ASP A 228 19.40 -10.68 8.90
N ARG A 229 19.08 -9.89 9.93
CA ARG A 229 20.04 -8.97 10.57
C ARG A 229 21.19 -9.74 11.22
N ASP A 230 20.90 -10.85 11.88
CA ASP A 230 21.93 -11.74 12.46
C ASP A 230 22.80 -12.39 11.39
N ARG A 231 22.19 -12.89 10.31
CA ARG A 231 22.93 -13.46 9.17
C ARG A 231 23.86 -12.44 8.52
N ALA A 232 23.41 -11.19 8.33
CA ALA A 232 24.25 -10.11 7.82
C ALA A 232 25.40 -9.73 8.77
N ARG A 233 25.13 -9.64 10.08
CA ARG A 233 26.18 -9.43 11.11
C ARG A 233 27.22 -10.55 11.11
N HIS A 234 26.77 -11.79 11.01
CA HIS A 234 27.64 -12.96 10.99
C HIS A 234 28.51 -13.02 9.74
N ALA A 235 27.96 -12.70 8.58
CA ALA A 235 28.71 -12.56 7.33
C ALA A 235 29.82 -11.49 7.45
N ALA A 236 29.52 -10.36 8.10
CA ALA A 236 30.50 -9.30 8.37
C ALA A 236 31.71 -9.80 9.20
N ALA A 237 31.44 -10.65 10.19
CA ALA A 237 32.47 -11.16 11.10
C ALA A 237 33.39 -12.21 10.47
N ARG A 238 32.89 -12.98 9.49
CA ARG A 238 33.61 -14.12 8.89
C ARG A 238 34.77 -13.74 7.96
N LYS A 239 34.75 -12.56 7.33
CA LYS A 239 35.78 -12.09 6.37
C LYS A 239 36.17 -13.12 5.28
N VAL A 240 35.23 -13.97 4.84
CA VAL A 240 35.49 -14.98 3.80
C VAL A 240 35.34 -14.32 2.42
N ALA A 241 36.43 -14.28 1.64
CA ALA A 241 36.49 -13.56 0.36
C ALA A 241 35.56 -14.11 -0.74
N THR A 242 34.99 -15.30 -0.59
CA THR A 242 34.11 -15.95 -1.58
C THR A 242 32.63 -15.98 -1.18
N ASP A 243 32.25 -15.36 -0.06
CA ASP A 243 30.85 -15.26 0.37
C ASP A 243 30.23 -13.95 -0.18
N PRO A 244 29.26 -14.03 -1.11
CA PRO A 244 28.64 -12.85 -1.71
C PRO A 244 27.97 -11.93 -0.69
N VAL A 245 27.49 -12.48 0.43
CA VAL A 245 26.88 -11.69 1.50
C VAL A 245 27.95 -10.94 2.27
N ALA A 246 29.07 -11.59 2.59
CA ALA A 246 30.20 -10.94 3.27
C ALA A 246 30.82 -9.84 2.40
N GLU A 247 30.94 -10.07 1.08
CA GLU A 247 31.40 -9.08 0.11
C GLU A 247 30.48 -7.86 0.05
N ALA A 248 29.16 -8.08 -0.05
CA ALA A 248 28.18 -7.00 -0.07
C ALA A 248 28.21 -6.17 1.23
N VAL A 249 28.29 -6.84 2.40
CA VAL A 249 28.38 -6.16 3.69
C VAL A 249 29.70 -5.38 3.83
N ALA A 250 30.82 -5.93 3.37
CA ALA A 250 32.10 -5.22 3.38
C ALA A 250 32.08 -3.98 2.46
N THR A 251 31.39 -4.07 1.33
CA THR A 251 31.32 -3.00 0.33
C THR A 251 30.34 -1.90 0.70
N HIS A 252 29.19 -2.25 1.29
CA HIS A 252 28.07 -1.33 1.47
C HIS A 252 27.65 -1.12 2.93
N GLY A 253 28.17 -1.92 3.86
CA GLY A 253 27.66 -2.02 5.22
C GLY A 253 26.41 -2.90 5.32
N ILE A 254 26.02 -3.19 6.55
CA ILE A 254 24.90 -4.09 6.87
C ILE A 254 23.57 -3.49 6.42
N GLU A 255 23.28 -2.24 6.79
CA GLU A 255 21.99 -1.60 6.52
C GLU A 255 21.71 -1.49 5.02
N GLN A 256 22.68 -1.03 4.21
CA GLN A 256 22.49 -0.97 2.76
C GLN A 256 22.39 -2.36 2.13
N THR A 257 23.09 -3.37 2.66
CA THR A 257 22.93 -4.76 2.20
C THR A 257 21.51 -5.26 2.44
N LEU A 258 20.96 -5.02 3.62
CA LEU A 258 19.59 -5.41 3.95
C LEU A 258 18.54 -4.61 3.17
N ALA A 259 18.80 -3.34 2.83
CA ALA A 259 17.96 -2.55 1.91
C ALA A 259 17.84 -3.20 0.52
N ARG A 260 18.96 -3.70 -0.03
CA ARG A 260 18.97 -4.43 -1.30
C ARG A 260 18.18 -5.73 -1.22
N VAL A 261 18.36 -6.48 -0.13
CA VAL A 261 17.62 -7.73 0.14
C VAL A 261 16.11 -7.45 0.26
N SER A 262 15.73 -6.41 1.00
CA SER A 262 14.33 -5.98 1.17
C SER A 262 13.69 -5.68 -0.18
N ALA A 263 14.35 -4.87 -1.02
CA ALA A 263 13.87 -4.53 -2.36
C ALA A 263 13.70 -5.78 -3.25
N ALA A 264 14.63 -6.72 -3.18
CA ALA A 264 14.53 -7.98 -3.90
C ALA A 264 13.33 -8.83 -3.45
N ARG A 265 13.03 -8.87 -2.15
CA ARG A 265 11.88 -9.61 -1.60
C ARG A 265 10.56 -8.95 -1.96
N VAL A 266 10.47 -7.63 -1.91
CA VAL A 266 9.31 -6.87 -2.42
C VAL A 266 9.04 -7.20 -3.89
N ALA A 267 10.08 -7.34 -4.72
CA ALA A 267 9.91 -7.69 -6.13
C ALA A 267 9.29 -9.09 -6.36
N ARG A 268 9.29 -9.95 -5.34
CA ARG A 268 8.69 -11.30 -5.40
C ARG A 268 7.18 -11.30 -5.17
N THR A 269 6.54 -10.13 -5.08
CA THR A 269 5.08 -9.99 -4.90
C THR A 269 4.26 -10.83 -5.92
N SER A 270 4.79 -11.09 -7.12
CA SER A 270 4.10 -11.95 -8.11
C SER A 270 4.11 -13.45 -7.80
N TYR A 271 5.07 -13.92 -7.01
CA TYR A 271 5.29 -15.34 -6.71
C TYR A 271 5.08 -15.69 -5.23
N MET A 272 5.07 -14.68 -4.34
CA MET A 272 4.92 -14.85 -2.89
C MET A 272 5.92 -15.86 -2.30
N THR A 273 7.12 -15.91 -2.84
CA THR A 273 8.16 -16.87 -2.44
C THR A 273 9.04 -16.39 -1.31
N GLN A 274 8.89 -15.13 -0.86
CA GLN A 274 9.71 -14.54 0.20
C GLN A 274 9.55 -15.23 1.56
N ASP A 275 8.40 -15.88 1.81
CA ASP A 275 8.18 -16.64 3.05
C ASP A 275 8.86 -18.02 3.04
N GLY A 276 9.28 -18.52 1.86
CA GLY A 276 9.91 -19.84 1.69
C GLY A 276 11.36 -19.83 1.19
N VAL A 277 11.83 -18.73 0.61
CA VAL A 277 13.21 -18.57 0.12
C VAL A 277 13.84 -17.31 0.74
N ARG A 278 14.49 -17.50 1.91
CA ARG A 278 15.20 -16.45 2.64
C ARG A 278 16.71 -16.65 2.54
N ALA A 279 17.27 -16.51 1.35
CA ALA A 279 18.70 -16.64 1.09
C ALA A 279 19.26 -15.29 0.64
N LEU A 280 20.10 -14.66 1.47
CA LEU A 280 20.53 -13.27 1.26
C LEU A 280 21.33 -13.10 -0.05
N ASP A 281 22.15 -14.08 -0.41
CA ASP A 281 22.91 -14.11 -1.66
C ASP A 281 21.99 -14.15 -2.89
N VAL A 282 20.93 -14.96 -2.86
CA VAL A 282 19.91 -15.04 -3.93
C VAL A 282 19.13 -13.72 -4.02
N ASP A 283 18.82 -13.11 -2.88
CA ASP A 283 18.16 -11.81 -2.79
C ASP A 283 19.05 -10.71 -3.41
N LEU A 284 20.34 -10.68 -3.10
CA LEU A 284 21.31 -9.74 -3.66
C LEU A 284 21.47 -9.89 -5.18
N GLY A 285 21.56 -11.13 -5.68
CA GLY A 285 21.62 -11.40 -7.12
C GLY A 285 20.33 -11.02 -7.86
N LEU A 286 19.17 -11.03 -7.19
CA LEU A 286 17.92 -10.48 -7.73
C LEU A 286 17.96 -8.94 -7.73
N TYR A 287 18.39 -8.31 -6.64
CA TYR A 287 18.53 -6.85 -6.56
C TYR A 287 19.40 -6.29 -7.68
N ALA A 288 20.58 -6.88 -7.91
CA ALA A 288 21.50 -6.42 -8.96
C ALA A 288 20.85 -6.34 -10.35
N ARG A 289 19.95 -7.29 -10.65
CA ARG A 289 19.15 -7.30 -11.88
C ARG A 289 18.00 -6.29 -11.88
N LEU A 290 17.35 -6.09 -10.73
CA LEU A 290 16.24 -5.13 -10.60
C LEU A 290 16.73 -3.70 -10.76
N ALA A 291 17.83 -3.36 -10.08
CA ALA A 291 18.43 -2.04 -10.12
C ALA A 291 19.32 -1.84 -11.34
N ASP A 292 19.48 -2.83 -12.23
CA ASP A 292 20.40 -2.80 -13.36
C ASP A 292 21.78 -2.25 -12.96
N GLU A 293 22.39 -2.81 -11.89
CA GLU A 293 23.62 -2.26 -11.29
C GLU A 293 24.80 -2.17 -12.26
N ARG A 294 24.79 -3.00 -13.29
CA ARG A 294 25.88 -3.10 -14.26
C ARG A 294 25.67 -2.21 -15.49
N LEU A 295 24.47 -1.63 -15.66
CA LEU A 295 24.08 -0.85 -16.85
C LEU A 295 24.34 -1.60 -18.18
N ASP A 296 24.47 -2.93 -18.12
CA ASP A 296 24.93 -3.78 -19.21
C ASP A 296 23.75 -4.38 -19.99
N SER A 297 22.57 -4.39 -19.39
CA SER A 297 21.36 -4.99 -19.97
C SER A 297 20.66 -4.07 -20.98
N GLY A 298 20.93 -2.77 -20.93
CA GLY A 298 20.16 -1.74 -21.65
C GLY A 298 18.67 -1.70 -21.25
N GLN A 299 18.29 -2.38 -20.16
CA GLN A 299 16.91 -2.42 -19.66
C GLN A 299 16.70 -1.33 -18.61
N PRO A 300 15.54 -0.68 -18.59
CA PRO A 300 15.24 0.27 -17.53
C PRO A 300 15.16 -0.46 -16.17
N PRO A 301 15.65 0.16 -15.07
CA PRO A 301 15.52 -0.44 -13.75
C PRO A 301 14.06 -0.64 -13.34
N HIS A 302 13.82 -1.71 -12.58
CA HIS A 302 12.54 -2.00 -11.97
C HIS A 302 12.39 -1.18 -10.69
N TRP A 303 11.77 0.00 -10.79
CA TRP A 303 11.73 0.96 -9.68
C TRP A 303 10.76 0.64 -8.55
N SER A 304 9.60 0.03 -8.84
CA SER A 304 8.54 -0.15 -7.83
C SER A 304 8.95 -0.92 -6.56
N PRO A 305 9.85 -1.92 -6.58
CA PRO A 305 10.35 -2.52 -5.35
C PRO A 305 11.24 -1.58 -4.55
N LEU A 306 12.12 -0.81 -5.20
CA LEU A 306 13.01 0.15 -4.55
C LEU A 306 12.25 1.32 -3.92
N GLU A 307 11.06 1.65 -4.44
CA GLU A 307 10.20 2.66 -3.82
C GLU A 307 9.63 2.24 -2.45
N GLN A 308 9.59 0.94 -2.12
CA GLN A 308 9.03 0.49 -0.84
C GLN A 308 10.04 0.61 0.33
N ILE A 309 11.30 0.91 0.03
CA ILE A 309 12.38 1.05 1.01
C ILE A 309 12.66 2.54 1.17
N ALA A 310 12.83 3.02 2.40
CA ALA A 310 13.06 4.44 2.65
C ALA A 310 14.01 4.70 3.83
N ILE A 311 14.64 5.88 3.84
CA ILE A 311 15.43 6.39 4.97
C ILE A 311 14.76 7.63 5.57
N PRO A 312 14.93 7.91 6.87
CA PRO A 312 14.58 9.21 7.44
C PRO A 312 15.27 10.35 6.69
N CYS A 313 14.50 11.32 6.20
CA CYS A 313 15.00 12.48 5.46
C CYS A 313 14.07 13.69 5.70
N PRO A 314 14.22 14.41 6.82
CA PRO A 314 13.34 15.51 7.22
C PRO A 314 13.29 16.65 6.22
N GLU A 315 14.37 16.82 5.46
CA GLU A 315 14.49 17.79 4.40
C GLU A 315 13.55 17.47 3.22
N ASN A 316 13.03 16.23 3.13
CA ASN A 316 11.98 15.85 2.17
C ASN A 316 10.56 16.27 2.61
N ARG A 317 10.44 17.47 3.16
CA ARG A 317 9.18 18.18 3.39
C ARG A 317 9.21 19.51 2.66
N GLN A 318 8.13 19.92 1.99
CA GLN A 318 8.11 21.28 1.46
C GLN A 318 8.16 22.29 2.62
N ALA A 319 8.86 23.41 2.42
CA ALA A 319 9.07 24.40 3.47
C ALA A 319 8.42 25.75 3.16
N VAL A 320 7.88 25.91 1.95
CA VAL A 320 7.33 27.18 1.47
C VAL A 320 5.89 26.92 1.02
N PRO A 321 4.90 27.66 1.53
CA PRO A 321 3.53 27.50 1.10
C PRO A 321 3.40 27.80 -0.40
N LEU A 322 2.49 27.11 -1.07
CA LEU A 322 2.13 27.45 -2.43
C LEU A 322 1.24 28.70 -2.38
N LEU A 323 1.67 29.76 -3.07
CA LEU A 323 0.87 30.97 -3.24
C LEU A 323 0.22 30.95 -4.62
N ALA A 324 -1.10 31.09 -4.69
CA ALA A 324 -1.84 31.17 -5.93
C ALA A 324 -2.81 32.34 -5.91
N MET A 325 -2.97 33.03 -7.03
CA MET A 325 -3.98 34.08 -7.18
C MET A 325 -5.33 33.43 -7.49
N GLY A 326 -6.31 33.66 -6.62
CA GLY A 326 -7.68 33.21 -6.81
C GLY A 326 -8.39 33.97 -7.94
N PRO A 327 -9.52 33.44 -8.45
CA PRO A 327 -10.32 34.11 -9.46
C PRO A 327 -10.86 35.49 -9.04
N ASP A 328 -10.92 35.76 -7.73
CA ASP A 328 -11.32 37.04 -7.14
C ASP A 328 -10.14 38.02 -6.96
N GLY A 329 -8.95 37.67 -7.47
CA GLY A 329 -7.73 38.47 -7.36
C GLY A 329 -7.03 38.38 -6.00
N LYS A 330 -7.55 37.61 -5.04
CA LYS A 330 -6.89 37.44 -3.72
C LYS A 330 -5.80 36.39 -3.79
N THR A 331 -4.74 36.59 -3.03
CA THR A 331 -3.71 35.55 -2.86
C THR A 331 -4.21 34.49 -1.87
N LEU A 332 -4.25 33.25 -2.31
CA LEU A 332 -4.49 32.06 -1.49
C LEU A 332 -3.14 31.46 -1.10
N SER A 333 -2.99 31.12 0.17
CA SER A 333 -1.80 30.44 0.71
C SER A 333 -2.15 29.02 1.11
N TYR A 334 -1.51 28.06 0.48
CA TYR A 334 -1.70 26.64 0.76
C TYR A 334 -0.50 26.14 1.54
N PRO A 335 -0.68 25.64 2.79
CA PRO A 335 0.40 24.99 3.51
C PRO A 335 0.81 23.71 2.76
N THR A 336 2.11 23.46 2.67
CA THR A 336 2.68 22.34 1.91
C THR A 336 3.64 21.49 2.73
N ASP A 337 3.82 21.81 4.01
CA ASP A 337 4.71 21.12 4.96
C ASP A 337 4.39 19.63 5.16
N HIS A 338 3.14 19.25 4.89
CA HIS A 338 2.68 17.86 4.85
C HIS A 338 3.00 17.12 3.53
N LEU A 339 3.53 17.81 2.51
CA LEU A 339 3.87 17.24 1.20
C LEU A 339 5.36 16.95 1.09
N PRO A 340 5.74 15.86 0.38
CA PRO A 340 7.13 15.60 0.06
C PRO A 340 7.69 16.60 -0.96
N ARG A 341 9.01 16.81 -0.94
CA ARG A 341 9.70 17.53 -2.04
C ARG A 341 9.95 16.63 -3.23
N VAL A 342 10.30 15.36 -2.97
CA VAL A 342 10.61 14.34 -3.95
C VAL A 342 9.86 13.06 -3.59
N GLY A 343 9.27 12.43 -4.61
CA GLY A 343 8.58 11.16 -4.44
C GLY A 343 7.28 11.28 -3.64
N LYS A 344 7.03 10.29 -2.79
CA LYS A 344 5.72 10.04 -2.18
C LYS A 344 5.70 10.15 -0.65
N PHE A 345 6.86 10.19 -0.01
CA PHE A 345 6.96 10.04 1.45
C PHE A 345 7.41 11.34 2.09
N THR A 346 6.55 11.92 2.92
CA THR A 346 6.88 13.15 3.64
C THR A 346 7.91 12.85 4.73
N ALA A 347 9.01 13.60 4.79
CA ALA A 347 10.11 13.39 5.75
C ALA A 347 10.87 12.04 5.64
N TRP A 348 10.66 11.30 4.56
CA TRP A 348 11.36 10.07 4.23
C TRP A 348 11.82 10.11 2.78
N LEU A 349 12.95 9.49 2.44
CA LEU A 349 13.43 9.41 1.06
C LEU A 349 13.49 7.95 0.60
N SER A 350 12.82 7.62 -0.51
CA SER A 350 12.82 6.26 -1.03
C SER A 350 14.18 5.86 -1.61
N MET A 351 14.51 4.57 -1.54
CA MET A 351 15.75 4.01 -2.09
C MET A 351 15.85 4.25 -3.59
N ARG A 352 14.73 4.27 -4.31
CA ARG A 352 14.68 4.65 -5.73
C ARG A 352 15.39 5.99 -5.97
N HIS A 353 15.04 7.03 -5.22
CA HIS A 353 15.61 8.36 -5.43
C HIS A 353 17.07 8.46 -5.01
N ILE A 354 17.50 7.66 -4.03
CA ILE A 354 18.91 7.52 -3.66
C ILE A 354 19.69 6.92 -4.83
N VAL A 355 19.20 5.84 -5.42
CA VAL A 355 19.85 5.17 -6.56
C VAL A 355 19.85 6.08 -7.80
N GLU A 356 18.75 6.79 -8.07
CA GLU A 356 18.69 7.79 -9.15
C GLU A 356 19.78 8.86 -8.97
N ALA A 357 19.88 9.44 -7.77
CA ALA A 357 20.88 10.47 -7.46
C ALA A 357 22.32 9.95 -7.59
N GLN A 358 22.62 8.76 -7.04
CA GLN A 358 23.95 8.13 -7.13
C GLN A 358 24.39 7.88 -8.57
N ARG A 359 23.43 7.66 -9.48
CA ARG A 359 23.69 7.37 -10.90
C ARG A 359 23.48 8.57 -11.81
N ASN A 360 23.23 9.76 -11.25
CA ASN A 360 22.87 10.96 -12.00
C ASN A 360 21.71 10.71 -13.00
N MET A 361 20.78 9.84 -12.61
CA MET A 361 19.54 9.57 -13.34
C MET A 361 18.46 10.50 -12.83
N THR A 362 17.55 10.88 -13.71
CA THR A 362 16.40 11.71 -13.36
C THR A 362 15.19 11.15 -14.10
N THR A 363 14.29 10.48 -13.37
CA THR A 363 13.10 9.92 -14.00
C THR A 363 12.04 10.97 -14.32
N TYR A 364 12.19 12.20 -13.80
CA TYR A 364 11.31 13.34 -14.05
C TYR A 364 11.91 14.36 -15.03
N ARG A 365 12.72 13.90 -16.01
CA ARG A 365 13.27 14.78 -17.05
C ARG A 365 12.30 15.01 -18.19
#